data_AF-A0A0S8J1Z2-F1
#
_entry.id   AF-A0A0S8J1Z2-F1
#
_cell.length_a   1.000
_cell.length_b   1.000
_cell.length_c   1.000
_cell.angle_alpha   90.00
_cell.angle_beta   90.00
_cell.angle_gamma   90.00
#
_symmetry.space_group_name_H-M   'P 1'
#
loop_
_entity.id
_entity.type
_entity.pdbx_description
1 polymer ?
#
loop_
_entity_poly.entity_id
_entity_poly.type
_entity_poly.pdbx_seq_one_letter_code
_entity_poly.pdbx_strand_id
1 'polypeptide(L)' 'MTYQIALALTLPIGLAIAAFGSAFGLGKAVSAAMEAMGRQPEAATRIQTGMIIGCALLEALTIYALVTVFVLQGKIS' A
#
# COMPACT_ATOMS: atom_id res chain seq x y z
N MET A 1 23.16 -0.52 20.91
CA MET A 1 22.83 -1.93 21.24
C MET A 1 21.33 -2.17 21.41
N THR A 2 20.66 -1.68 22.47
CA THR A 2 19.24 -2.03 22.72
C THR A 2 18.24 -1.49 21.69
N TYR A 3 18.36 -0.22 21.28
CA TYR A 3 17.42 0.36 20.30
C TYR A 3 17.65 -0.17 18.86
N GLN A 4 18.88 -0.57 18.52
CA GLN A 4 19.20 -1.15 17.20
C GLN A 4 18.47 -2.49 17.00
N ILE A 5 18.44 -3.35 18.03
CA ILE A 5 17.69 -4.61 18.01
C ILE A 5 16.18 -4.35 17.87
N ALA A 6 15.67 -3.35 18.60
CA ALA A 6 14.27 -2.96 18.47
C ALA A 6 13.92 -2.49 17.05
N LEU A 7 14.76 -1.65 16.44
CA LEU A 7 14.58 -1.21 15.04
C LEU A 7 14.67 -2.38 14.05
N ALA A 8 15.65 -3.27 14.21
CA ALA A 8 15.82 -4.42 13.33
C ALA A 8 14.60 -5.35 13.30
N LEU A 9 13.89 -5.49 14.42
CA LEU A 9 12.68 -6.30 14.50
C LEU A 9 11.42 -5.55 14.07
N THR A 10 11.25 -4.31 14.53
CA THR A 10 9.99 -3.57 14.36
C THR A 10 9.79 -2.99 12.98
N LEU A 11 10.86 -2.56 12.29
CA LEU A 11 10.79 -1.99 10.95
C LEU A 11 10.21 -2.97 9.90
N PRO A 12 10.73 -4.20 9.73
CA PRO A 12 10.18 -5.14 8.75
C PRO A 12 8.75 -5.57 9.11
N ILE A 13 8.43 -5.71 10.40
CA ILE A 13 7.07 -6.06 10.84
C ILE A 13 6.10 -4.93 10.52
N GLY A 14 6.46 -3.67 10.82
CA GLY A 14 5.64 -2.50 10.51
C GLY A 14 5.37 -2.36 9.02
N LEU A 15 6.40 -2.58 8.18
CA LEU A 15 6.25 -2.59 6.73
C LEU A 15 5.36 -3.73 6.24
N ALA A 16 5.50 -4.94 6.79
CA ALA A 16 4.65 -6.08 6.42
C ALA A 16 3.16 -5.80 6.73
N ILE A 17 2.87 -5.18 7.87
CA ILE A 17 1.50 -4.79 8.26
C ILE A 17 0.96 -3.72 7.30
N ALA A 18 1.75 -2.70 6.98
CA ALA A 18 1.35 -1.65 6.04
C ALA A 18 1.08 -2.22 4.64
N ALA A 19 1.98 -3.06 4.13
CA ALA A 19 1.85 -3.74 2.84
C ALA A 19 0.60 -4.65 2.80
N PHE A 20 0.32 -5.37 3.88
CA PHE A 20 -0.88 -6.19 3.98
C PHE A 20 -2.17 -5.37 3.94
N GLY A 21 -2.22 -4.26 4.68
CA GLY A 21 -3.35 -3.33 4.67
C GLY A 21 -3.65 -2.79 3.27
N SER A 22 -2.60 -2.39 2.55
CA SER A 22 -2.75 -1.89 1.18
C SER A 22 -3.10 -2.98 0.19
N ALA A 23 -2.51 -4.17 0.28
CA ALA A 23 -2.88 -5.31 -0.57
C ALA A 23 -4.38 -5.65 -0.43
N PHE A 24 -4.91 -5.62 0.80
CA PHE A 24 -6.34 -5.83 1.04
C PHE A 24 -7.21 -4.70 0.46
N GLY A 25 -6.82 -3.43 0.67
CA GLY A 25 -7.53 -2.28 0.13
C GLY A 25 -7.55 -2.24 -1.40
N LEU A 26 -6.39 -2.46 -2.02
CA LEU A 26 -6.19 -2.55 -3.46
C LEU A 26 -7.02 -3.69 -4.06
N GLY A 27 -6.96 -4.89 -3.46
CA GLY A 27 -7.72 -6.05 -3.93
C GLY A 27 -9.22 -5.77 -3.98
N LYS A 28 -9.76 -5.12 -2.95
CA LYS A 28 -11.17 -4.72 -2.91
C LYS A 28 -11.50 -3.63 -3.95
N ALA A 29 -10.67 -2.60 -4.05
CA ALA A 29 -10.89 -1.50 -5.00
C ALA A 29 -10.87 -2.00 -6.46
N VAL A 30 -9.90 -2.84 -6.80
CA VAL A 30 -9.76 -3.43 -8.13
C VAL A 30 -10.93 -4.36 -8.43
N SER A 31 -11.29 -5.26 -7.51
CA SER A 31 -12.44 -6.16 -7.70
C SER A 31 -13.74 -5.40 -7.94
N ALA A 32 -14.03 -4.37 -7.12
CA ALA A 32 -15.23 -3.55 -7.28
C ALA A 32 -15.22 -2.78 -8.61
N ALA A 33 -14.06 -2.27 -9.04
CA ALA A 33 -13.93 -1.61 -10.33
C ALA A 33 -14.16 -2.57 -11.50
N MET A 34 -13.61 -3.79 -11.45
CA MET A 34 -13.84 -4.81 -12.50
C MET A 34 -15.32 -5.16 -12.64
N GLU A 35 -16.03 -5.38 -11.53
CA GLU A 35 -17.47 -5.62 -11.58
C GLU A 35 -18.25 -4.42 -12.13
N ALA A 36 -17.89 -3.19 -11.72
CA ALA A 36 -18.55 -1.98 -12.19
C ALA A 36 -18.35 -1.77 -13.70
N MET A 37 -17.14 -2.00 -14.22
CA MET A 37 -16.84 -1.93 -15.65
C MET A 37 -17.56 -3.03 -16.45
N GLY A 38 -17.70 -4.23 -15.89
CA GLY A 38 -18.48 -5.30 -16.49
C GLY A 38 -19.99 -5.00 -16.56
N ARG A 39 -20.52 -4.28 -15.57
CA ARG A 39 -21.93 -3.83 -15.54
C ARG A 39 -22.21 -2.64 -16.45
N GLN A 40 -21.24 -1.73 -16.60
CA GLN A 40 -21.37 -0.51 -17.40
C GLN A 40 -20.11 -0.27 -18.24
N PRO A 41 -19.98 -0.93 -19.41
CA PRO A 41 -18.82 -0.82 -20.28
C PRO A 41 -18.57 0.61 -20.78
N GLU A 42 -19.61 1.40 -20.99
CA GLU A 42 -19.50 2.79 -21.47
C GLU A 42 -18.80 3.69 -20.44
N ALA A 43 -18.88 3.35 -19.15
CA ALA A 43 -18.25 4.09 -18.07
C ALA A 43 -16.84 3.57 -17.71
N ALA A 44 -16.34 2.54 -18.42
CA ALA A 44 -15.15 1.81 -18.00
C ALA A 44 -13.91 2.69 -17.79
N THR A 45 -13.60 3.58 -18.74
CA THR A 45 -12.45 4.49 -18.65
C THR A 45 -12.54 5.43 -17.44
N ARG A 46 -13.75 5.92 -17.12
CA ARG A 46 -13.96 6.81 -15.97
C ARG A 46 -13.80 6.04 -14.66
N ILE A 47 -14.34 4.81 -14.59
CA ILE A 47 -14.18 3.91 -13.43
C ILE A 47 -12.70 3.57 -13.23
N GLN A 48 -11.98 3.19 -14.29
CA GLN A 48 -10.56 2.87 -14.24
C GLN A 48 -9.73 4.06 -13.73
N THR A 49 -10.03 5.27 -14.18
CA THR A 49 -9.35 6.49 -13.72
C THR A 49 -9.57 6.70 -12.22
N GLY A 50 -10.81 6.59 -11.75
CA GLY A 50 -11.13 6.68 -10.33
C GLY A 50 -10.47 5.59 -9.49
N MET A 51 -10.44 4.35 -10.00
CA MET A 51 -9.76 3.22 -9.39
C MET A 51 -8.25 3.49 -9.24
N ILE A 52 -7.57 3.94 -10.29
CA ILE A 52 -6.13 4.22 -10.25
C ILE A 52 -5.81 5.31 -9.23
N ILE A 53 -6.60 6.40 -9.19
CA ILE A 53 -6.42 7.47 -8.20
C ILE A 53 -6.60 6.91 -6.78
N GLY A 54 -7.67 6.15 -6.53
CA GLY A 54 -7.91 5.51 -5.23
C GLY A 54 -6.78 4.54 -4.84
N CYS A 55 -6.31 3.73 -5.78
CA CYS A 55 -5.19 2.80 -5.58
C CYS A 55 -3.89 3.55 -5.25
N ALA A 56 -3.60 4.65 -5.93
CA ALA A 56 -2.43 5.47 -5.67
C ALA A 56 -2.46 6.10 -4.26
N LEU A 57 -3.63 6.54 -3.80
CA LEU A 57 -3.79 7.09 -2.45
C LEU A 57 -3.63 6.01 -1.36
N LEU A 58 -4.15 4.81 -1.59
CA LEU A 58 -3.94 3.66 -0.70
C LEU A 58 -2.44 3.30 -0.64
N GLU A 59 -1.79 3.21 -1.80
CA GLU A 59 -0.40 2.79 -1.90
C GLU A 59 0.59 3.83 -1.34
N ALA A 60 0.23 5.11 -1.35
CA ALA A 60 1.05 6.17 -0.76
C ALA A 60 1.37 5.90 0.72
N LEU A 61 0.44 5.31 1.48
CA LEU A 61 0.67 4.95 2.88
C LEU A 61 1.70 3.82 3.03
N THR A 62 1.64 2.79 2.17
CA THR A 62 2.65 1.73 2.11
C THR A 62 4.02 2.30 1.78
N ILE A 63 4.07 3.21 0.81
CA ILE A 63 5.31 3.85 0.37
C ILE A 63 5.90 4.67 1.51
N TYR A 64 5.10 5.42 2.27
CA TYR A 64 5.60 6.13 3.46
C TYR A 64 6.18 5.19 4.53
N ALA A 65 5.56 4.04 4.75
CA ALA A 65 6.12 3.01 5.63
C ALA A 65 7.45 2.46 5.09
N LEU A 66 7.53 2.15 3.79
CA LEU A 66 8.74 1.69 3.12
C LEU A 66 9.88 2.71 3.19
N VAL A 67 9.58 3.99 2.92
CA VAL A 67 10.54 5.09 3.04
C VAL A 67 11.06 5.21 4.47
N THR A 68 10.19 5.07 5.48
CA THR A 68 10.59 5.07 6.88
C THR A 68 11.58 3.95 7.20
N VAL A 69 11.37 2.75 6.65
CA VAL A 69 12.32 1.63 6.78
C VAL A 69 13.67 1.99 6.17
N PHE A 70 13.70 2.47 4.93
CA PHE A 70 14.96 2.84 4.26
C PHE A 70 15.73 3.94 4.99
N VAL A 71 15.03 4.98 5.47
CA VAL A 71 15.64 6.10 6.21
C VAL A 71 16.24 5.64 7.54
N LEU A 72 15.61 4.67 8.22
CA LEU A 72 16.07 4.18 9.52
C LEU A 72 17.02 2.98 9.44
N GLN A 73 17.11 2.31 8.28
CA GLN A 73 17.99 1.16 8.08
C GLN A 73 19.46 1.47 8.37
N GLY A 74 19.94 2.66 7.99
CA GLY A 74 21.31 3.11 8.26
C GLY A 74 21.63 3.35 9.74
N LYS A 75 20.62 3.36 10.63
CA LYS A 75 20.81 3.51 12.09
C LYS A 75 20.89 2.16 12.82
N ILE A 76 20.77 1.05 12.10
CA ILE A 76 20.83 -0.31 12.65
C ILE A 76 22.28 -0.78 12.83
N SER A 77 23.18 -0.32 11.95
CA SER A 77 24.64 -0.52 12.05
C SER A 77 25.28 0.22 13.22
#